data_AF-A0A0L0GUX3-F1
#
_entry.id   AF-A0A0L0GUX3-F1
#
_cell.length_a   1.000
_cell.length_b   1.000
_cell.length_c   1.000
_cell.angle_alpha   90.00
_cell.angle_beta   90.00
_cell.angle_gamma   90.00
#
_symmetry.space_group_name_H-M   'P 1'
#
loop_
_entity.id
_entity.type
_entity.pdbx_description
1 polymer ?
#
loop_
_entity_poly.entity_id
_entity_poly.type
_entity_poly.pdbx_seq_one_letter_code
_entity_poly.pdbx_strand_id
1 'polypeptide(L)'
;MVGQQFNTAVYTQLAIVFPDGVIPDMRGQTIKGKPASGRAVLSLEQDGIKSHSHTATAAATDLGTKATTSFDYGTKTASTFDYGTKTTNVTGAHVHTYRNVYTAGSAGPDGSGDKSGNSNTSSAGDHSHTVAIGTHNHSVAIGAHTHNVVIGSHGHTVTVDAAGNAENTVKNIALNYIVRLA
;
A
#
# COMPACT_ATOMS: atom_id res chain seq x y z
N MET A 1 -19.78 29.65 -62.39
CA MET A 1 -18.42 29.13 -62.64
C MET A 1 -18.36 27.74 -62.05
N VAL A 2 -18.37 26.69 -62.88
CA VAL A 2 -18.65 25.30 -62.45
C VAL A 2 -17.69 24.26 -63.06
N GLY A 3 -16.48 24.65 -63.46
CA GLY A 3 -15.48 23.71 -64.00
C GLY A 3 -15.67 23.38 -65.48
N GLN A 4 -16.52 24.12 -66.21
CA GLN A 4 -16.86 23.80 -67.59
C GLN A 4 -15.80 24.29 -68.60
N GLN A 5 -15.67 23.57 -69.71
CA GLN A 5 -14.86 24.00 -70.85
C GLN A 5 -15.55 25.12 -71.66
N PHE A 6 -14.76 25.91 -72.37
CA PHE A 6 -15.24 26.90 -73.35
C PHE A 6 -14.36 26.94 -74.60
N ASN A 7 -14.90 27.48 -75.70
CA ASN A 7 -14.16 27.65 -76.94
C ASN A 7 -13.27 28.91 -76.89
N THR A 8 -11.95 28.70 -76.83
CA THR A 8 -10.95 29.77 -76.73
C THR A 8 -10.86 30.65 -77.98
N ALA A 9 -11.29 30.18 -79.14
CA ALA A 9 -11.32 30.95 -80.39
C ALA A 9 -12.53 31.90 -80.45
N VAL A 10 -13.62 31.57 -79.76
CA VAL A 10 -14.84 32.41 -79.70
C VAL A 10 -14.73 33.44 -78.59
N TYR A 11 -14.31 33.01 -77.40
CA TYR A 11 -14.23 33.85 -76.21
C TYR A 11 -12.79 34.27 -75.94
N THR A 12 -12.27 35.13 -76.81
CA THR A 12 -10.84 35.47 -76.85
C THR A 12 -10.37 36.26 -75.64
N GLN A 13 -11.22 37.12 -75.05
CA GLN A 13 -10.85 37.85 -73.82
C GLN A 13 -10.86 36.91 -72.62
N LEU A 14 -11.83 35.98 -72.56
CA LEU A 14 -11.85 34.94 -71.53
C LEU A 14 -10.61 34.02 -71.61
N ALA A 15 -10.15 33.70 -72.83
CA ALA A 15 -8.95 32.90 -73.06
C ALA A 15 -7.65 33.58 -72.59
N ILE A 16 -7.62 34.92 -72.48
CA ILE A 16 -6.48 35.63 -71.86
C ILE A 16 -6.41 35.32 -70.35
N VAL A 17 -7.56 35.15 -69.69
CA VAL A 17 -7.65 34.89 -68.25
C VAL A 17 -7.53 33.40 -67.94
N PHE A 18 -8.13 32.54 -68.76
CA PHE A 18 -8.13 31.09 -68.63
C PHE A 18 -7.59 30.43 -69.92
N PRO A 19 -6.25 30.36 -70.10
CA PRO A 19 -5.64 29.88 -71.35
C PRO A 19 -5.88 28.39 -71.64
N ASP A 20 -6.23 27.61 -70.62
CA ASP A 20 -6.57 26.19 -70.73
C ASP A 20 -7.98 25.93 -71.28
N GLY A 21 -8.78 26.98 -71.49
CA GLY A 21 -10.15 26.85 -71.96
C GLY A 21 -11.10 26.30 -70.89
N VAL A 22 -10.75 26.38 -69.60
CA VAL A 22 -11.59 25.87 -68.50
C VAL A 22 -11.92 26.99 -67.52
N ILE A 23 -13.21 27.20 -67.26
CA ILE A 23 -13.66 28.12 -66.20
C ILE A 23 -13.55 27.38 -64.86
N PRO A 24 -12.88 27.94 -63.83
CA PRO A 24 -12.76 27.29 -62.52
C PRO A 24 -14.10 26.91 -61.90
N ASP A 25 -14.14 25.80 -61.16
CA ASP A 25 -15.29 25.50 -60.29
C ASP A 25 -15.14 26.27 -58.97
N MET A 26 -16.07 27.20 -58.73
CA MET A 26 -16.03 28.06 -57.56
C MET A 26 -17.08 27.68 -56.50
N ARG A 27 -17.79 26.54 -56.68
CA ARG A 27 -18.75 26.07 -55.68
C ARG A 27 -18.04 25.65 -54.40
N GLY A 28 -18.47 26.20 -53.26
CA GLY A 28 -17.83 25.97 -51.96
C GLY A 28 -16.47 26.65 -51.77
N GLN A 29 -15.98 27.42 -52.76
CA GLN A 29 -14.66 28.03 -52.71
C GLN A 29 -14.70 29.46 -52.16
N THR A 30 -13.66 29.85 -51.43
CA THR A 30 -13.41 31.26 -51.04
C THR A 30 -12.20 31.80 -51.79
N ILE A 31 -12.31 32.99 -52.37
CA ILE A 31 -11.19 33.63 -53.09
C ILE A 31 -10.13 34.11 -52.08
N LYS A 32 -8.92 33.61 -52.24
CA LYS A 32 -7.72 34.06 -51.51
C LYS A 32 -6.74 34.69 -52.48
N GLY A 33 -6.23 35.87 -52.14
CA GLY A 33 -5.20 36.53 -52.93
C GLY A 33 -3.96 35.64 -53.07
N LYS A 34 -3.42 35.52 -54.29
CA LYS A 34 -2.24 34.70 -54.53
C LYS A 34 -1.07 35.24 -53.68
N PRO A 35 -0.46 34.42 -52.82
CA PRO A 35 0.69 34.87 -52.04
C PRO A 35 1.89 35.18 -52.95
N ALA A 36 2.85 35.91 -52.39
CA ALA A 36 4.13 36.16 -53.04
C ALA A 36 4.94 34.88 -53.26
N SER A 37 4.81 33.88 -52.38
CA SER A 37 5.60 32.66 -52.40
C SER A 37 4.79 31.40 -52.73
N GLY A 38 5.40 30.51 -53.51
CA GLY A 38 5.12 29.06 -53.55
C GLY A 38 3.80 28.58 -54.16
N ARG A 39 2.83 29.45 -54.48
CA ARG A 39 1.55 29.06 -55.07
C ARG A 39 1.34 29.57 -56.50
N ALA A 40 0.88 28.67 -57.36
CA ALA A 40 0.40 29.00 -58.69
C ALA A 40 -0.99 29.66 -58.65
N VAL A 41 -1.30 30.49 -59.64
CA VAL A 41 -2.66 31.03 -59.85
C VAL A 41 -3.64 29.87 -60.08
N LEU A 42 -4.87 29.97 -59.58
CA LEU A 42 -5.93 28.95 -59.65
C LEU A 42 -5.63 27.61 -58.95
N SER A 43 -4.52 27.49 -58.22
CA SER A 43 -4.31 26.34 -57.35
C SER A 43 -5.38 26.28 -56.24
N LEU A 44 -5.82 25.07 -55.87
CA LEU A 44 -6.72 24.84 -54.74
C LEU A 44 -5.90 24.64 -53.44
N GLU A 45 -6.44 25.13 -52.34
CA GLU A 45 -5.93 24.90 -50.98
C GLU A 45 -7.11 24.41 -50.14
N GLN A 46 -6.95 23.27 -49.49
CA GLN A 46 -7.97 22.74 -48.58
C GLN A 46 -8.02 23.55 -47.29
N ASP A 47 -9.17 23.52 -46.63
CA ASP A 47 -9.33 24.09 -45.30
C ASP A 47 -8.46 23.35 -44.26
N GLY A 48 -8.12 24.06 -43.19
CA GLY A 48 -7.23 23.51 -42.17
C GLY A 48 -7.19 24.36 -40.92
N ILE A 49 -7.11 23.69 -39.77
CA ILE A 49 -6.95 24.34 -38.47
C ILE A 49 -5.48 24.62 -38.26
N LYS A 50 -5.16 25.82 -37.78
CA LYS A 50 -3.79 26.18 -37.40
C LYS A 50 -3.31 25.28 -36.25
N SER A 51 -2.05 24.84 -36.32
CA SER A 51 -1.42 24.08 -35.23
C SER A 51 -1.58 24.80 -33.88
N HIS A 52 -2.04 24.06 -32.87
CA HIS A 52 -2.28 24.55 -31.52
C HIS A 52 -2.20 23.39 -30.51
N SER A 53 -2.16 23.72 -29.22
CA SER A 53 -2.17 22.77 -28.10
C SER A 53 -3.19 23.18 -27.04
N HIS A 54 -3.57 22.24 -26.19
CA HIS A 54 -4.42 22.49 -25.02
C HIS A 54 -3.67 22.16 -23.74
N THR A 55 -3.99 22.84 -22.66
CA THR A 55 -3.62 22.40 -21.31
C THR A 55 -4.67 21.40 -20.82
N ALA A 56 -4.22 20.34 -20.15
CA ALA A 56 -5.09 19.32 -19.58
C ALA A 56 -4.65 18.99 -18.16
N THR A 57 -5.60 18.68 -17.29
CA THR A 57 -5.36 18.27 -15.90
C THR A 57 -6.17 17.02 -15.59
N ALA A 58 -5.65 16.19 -14.69
CA ALA A 58 -6.37 15.06 -14.11
C ALA A 58 -6.76 15.40 -12.67
N ALA A 59 -7.97 15.02 -12.27
CA ALA A 59 -8.41 15.22 -10.90
C ALA A 59 -7.65 14.30 -9.93
N ALA A 60 -7.35 14.80 -8.73
CA ALA A 60 -6.80 13.98 -7.68
C ALA A 60 -7.80 12.88 -7.27
N THR A 61 -7.32 11.65 -7.09
CA THR A 61 -8.13 10.50 -6.68
C THR A 61 -7.59 9.93 -5.37
N ASP A 62 -8.40 9.97 -4.31
CA ASP A 62 -8.11 9.28 -3.06
C ASP A 62 -8.53 7.81 -3.17
N LEU A 63 -7.55 6.90 -3.03
CA LEU A 63 -7.80 5.46 -3.08
C LEU A 63 -8.34 4.92 -1.75
N GLY A 64 -8.25 5.68 -0.66
CA GLY A 64 -8.72 5.33 0.69
C GLY A 64 -7.94 4.21 1.37
N THR A 65 -8.28 3.91 2.62
CA THR A 65 -7.64 2.88 3.45
C THR A 65 -7.97 1.46 2.99
N LYS A 66 -7.02 0.53 3.10
CA LYS A 66 -7.19 -0.90 2.79
C LYS A 66 -6.72 -1.74 3.97
N ALA A 67 -7.52 -2.75 4.36
CA ALA A 67 -7.11 -3.73 5.35
C ALA A 67 -6.19 -4.77 4.71
N THR A 68 -5.20 -5.24 5.45
CA THR A 68 -4.41 -6.41 5.06
C THR A 68 -5.21 -7.68 5.30
N THR A 69 -4.73 -8.81 4.77
CA THR A 69 -5.24 -10.13 5.16
C THR A 69 -4.93 -10.42 6.63
N SER A 70 -5.68 -11.35 7.22
CA SER A 70 -5.45 -11.82 8.60
C SER A 70 -4.20 -12.69 8.67
N PHE A 71 -3.43 -12.52 9.75
CA PHE A 71 -2.30 -13.38 10.10
C PHE A 71 -2.47 -13.84 11.55
N ASP A 72 -2.44 -15.15 11.78
CA ASP A 72 -2.54 -15.75 13.10
C ASP A 72 -1.19 -16.34 13.52
N TYR A 73 -0.67 -15.90 14.66
CA TYR A 73 0.55 -16.44 15.25
C TYR A 73 0.33 -17.82 15.90
N GLY A 74 -0.93 -18.24 16.09
CA GLY A 74 -1.32 -19.44 16.81
C GLY A 74 -1.04 -19.36 18.31
N THR A 75 -1.19 -20.48 19.01
CA THR A 75 -0.90 -20.58 20.45
C THR A 75 0.60 -20.75 20.69
N LYS A 76 1.18 -19.86 21.51
CA LYS A 76 2.57 -19.97 21.99
C LYS A 76 2.58 -20.26 23.49
N THR A 77 3.09 -21.41 23.89
CA THR A 77 3.14 -21.84 25.29
C THR A 77 4.56 -21.67 25.84
N ALA A 78 4.71 -20.80 26.84
CA ALA A 78 5.83 -20.88 27.78
C ALA A 78 5.38 -21.83 28.90
N SER A 79 5.91 -23.05 28.95
CA SER A 79 5.49 -24.04 29.94
C SER A 79 5.84 -23.58 31.35
N THR A 80 4.90 -23.73 32.28
CA THR A 80 5.12 -23.57 33.73
C THR A 80 6.22 -24.53 34.18
N PHE A 81 7.24 -24.01 34.85
CA PHE A 81 8.28 -24.82 35.48
C PHE A 81 7.95 -25.00 36.96
N ASP A 82 7.72 -26.25 37.38
CA ASP A 82 7.52 -26.60 38.78
C ASP A 82 8.85 -27.02 39.41
N TYR A 83 9.30 -26.25 40.40
CA TYR A 83 10.51 -26.57 41.16
C TYR A 83 10.33 -27.72 42.14
N GLY A 84 9.08 -28.18 42.35
CA GLY A 84 8.69 -29.25 43.23
C GLY A 84 8.90 -28.93 44.70
N THR A 85 8.94 -29.99 45.52
CA THR A 85 9.21 -29.91 46.96
C THR A 85 10.70 -30.15 47.23
N LYS A 86 11.29 -29.34 48.11
CA LYS A 86 12.65 -29.56 48.64
C LYS A 86 12.56 -29.93 50.12
N THR A 87 13.35 -30.91 50.53
CA THR A 87 13.31 -31.51 51.87
C THR A 87 14.66 -31.37 52.54
N THR A 88 14.68 -30.94 53.79
CA THR A 88 15.92 -30.91 54.59
C THR A 88 16.32 -32.33 55.03
N ASN A 89 17.58 -32.54 55.42
CA ASN A 89 17.93 -33.79 56.09
C ASN A 89 17.21 -33.89 57.45
N VAL A 90 16.95 -35.12 57.90
CA VAL A 90 16.40 -35.42 59.23
C VAL A 90 17.53 -35.29 60.25
N THR A 91 17.36 -34.42 61.24
CA THR A 91 18.34 -34.18 62.32
C THR A 91 17.65 -33.50 63.52
N GLY A 92 18.39 -33.25 64.61
CA GLY A 92 17.90 -32.55 65.79
C GLY A 92 17.49 -33.42 66.98
N ALA A 93 17.70 -34.74 66.89
CA ALA A 93 17.53 -35.62 68.04
C ALA A 93 18.47 -35.20 69.17
N HIS A 94 17.90 -35.08 70.35
CA HIS A 94 18.61 -34.72 71.55
C HIS A 94 18.04 -35.49 72.75
N VAL A 95 18.75 -35.40 73.86
CA VAL A 95 18.36 -35.98 75.15
C VAL A 95 18.17 -34.87 76.17
N HIS A 96 17.25 -35.05 77.09
CA HIS A 96 17.15 -34.21 78.28
C HIS A 96 17.68 -34.96 79.49
N THR A 97 18.46 -34.27 80.30
CA THR A 97 18.97 -34.82 81.56
C THR A 97 17.98 -34.54 82.68
N TYR A 98 17.57 -35.57 83.40
CA TYR A 98 16.72 -35.46 84.58
C TYR A 98 17.37 -36.20 85.77
N ARG A 99 16.83 -35.97 86.97
CA ARG A 99 17.28 -36.67 88.17
C ARG A 99 16.41 -37.89 88.41
N ASN A 100 17.03 -39.07 88.35
CA ASN A 100 16.40 -40.34 88.67
C ASN A 100 16.60 -40.65 90.15
N VAL A 101 15.55 -41.05 90.84
CA VAL A 101 15.58 -41.39 92.27
C VAL A 101 15.40 -42.89 92.40
N TYR A 102 16.38 -43.55 93.01
CA TYR A 102 16.36 -45.00 93.17
C TYR A 102 15.60 -45.36 94.45
N THR A 103 14.59 -46.22 94.36
CA THR A 103 13.82 -46.68 95.52
C THR A 103 14.75 -47.38 96.53
N ALA A 104 14.47 -47.18 97.81
CA ALA A 104 15.34 -47.65 98.91
C ALA A 104 15.60 -49.16 98.81
N GLY A 105 16.84 -49.52 98.49
CA GLY A 105 17.31 -50.91 98.36
C GLY A 105 18.03 -51.24 97.05
N SER A 106 17.91 -50.40 96.02
CA SER A 106 18.57 -50.59 94.73
C SER A 106 19.80 -49.69 94.59
N ALA A 107 20.97 -50.26 94.26
CA ALA A 107 22.16 -49.49 93.88
C ALA A 107 21.95 -48.77 92.54
N GLY A 108 22.64 -47.64 92.32
CA GLY A 108 22.60 -46.94 91.03
C GLY A 108 23.07 -47.84 89.86
N PRO A 109 22.81 -47.45 88.59
CA PRO A 109 23.18 -48.24 87.41
C PRO A 109 24.70 -48.47 87.25
N ASP A 110 25.52 -47.72 87.97
CA ASP A 110 26.98 -47.86 88.13
C ASP A 110 27.41 -48.68 89.35
N GLY A 111 26.46 -49.19 90.15
CA GLY A 111 26.69 -50.03 91.33
C GLY A 111 27.05 -49.28 92.62
N SER A 112 27.00 -47.94 92.60
CA SER A 112 27.36 -47.08 93.73
C SER A 112 26.17 -46.86 94.69
N GLY A 113 26.44 -46.54 95.97
CA GLY A 113 25.43 -46.39 97.05
C GLY A 113 24.58 -45.12 97.00
N ASP A 114 24.55 -44.44 95.86
CA ASP A 114 23.93 -43.13 95.66
C ASP A 114 22.40 -43.25 95.55
N LYS A 115 21.66 -42.45 96.32
CA LYS A 115 20.17 -42.51 96.37
C LYS A 115 19.47 -41.80 95.21
N SER A 116 20.23 -41.10 94.36
CA SER A 116 19.74 -40.43 93.15
C SER A 116 20.90 -40.15 92.20
N GLY A 117 20.66 -40.20 90.89
CA GLY A 117 21.66 -39.87 89.87
C GLY A 117 21.06 -39.12 88.68
N ASN A 118 21.92 -38.49 87.88
CA ASN A 118 21.49 -37.94 86.60
C ASN A 118 21.27 -39.09 85.61
N SER A 119 20.14 -39.07 84.92
CA SER A 119 19.86 -39.97 83.81
C SER A 119 19.35 -39.17 82.63
N ASN A 120 19.67 -39.62 81.43
CA ASN A 120 19.15 -39.02 80.21
C ASN A 120 17.91 -39.78 79.76
N THR A 121 16.98 -39.05 79.17
CA THR A 121 15.94 -39.68 78.35
C THR A 121 16.58 -40.40 77.15
N SER A 122 15.81 -41.26 76.47
CA SER A 122 16.22 -41.74 75.15
C SER A 122 16.36 -40.57 74.16
N SER A 123 17.28 -40.67 73.21
CA SER A 123 17.45 -39.68 72.15
C SER A 123 16.22 -39.69 71.25
N ALA A 124 15.58 -38.54 71.10
CA ALA A 124 14.37 -38.38 70.30
C ALA A 124 14.26 -36.93 69.77
N GLY A 125 13.30 -36.68 68.88
CA GLY A 125 13.03 -35.34 68.33
C GLY A 125 13.64 -35.06 66.95
N ASP A 126 14.25 -36.06 66.32
CA ASP A 126 14.64 -35.97 64.91
C ASP A 126 13.43 -35.67 64.03
N HIS A 127 13.52 -34.63 63.22
CA HIS A 127 12.52 -34.33 62.21
C HIS A 127 13.15 -33.60 61.02
N SER A 128 12.39 -33.52 59.94
CA SER A 128 12.74 -32.75 58.75
C SER A 128 11.56 -31.89 58.34
N HIS A 129 11.84 -30.85 57.57
CA HIS A 129 10.80 -30.03 56.96
C HIS A 129 10.81 -30.17 55.44
N THR A 130 9.62 -30.06 54.87
CA THR A 130 9.40 -29.97 53.43
C THR A 130 8.98 -28.55 53.10
N VAL A 131 9.59 -27.97 52.06
CA VAL A 131 9.20 -26.65 51.53
C VAL A 131 8.74 -26.83 50.09
N ALA A 132 7.49 -26.50 49.82
CA ALA A 132 6.97 -26.42 48.46
C ALA A 132 7.39 -25.08 47.83
N ILE A 133 8.13 -25.14 46.73
CA ILE A 133 8.54 -23.94 45.99
C ILE A 133 7.46 -23.55 44.97
N GLY A 134 6.81 -24.54 44.39
CA GLY A 134 5.59 -24.38 43.60
C GLY A 134 5.81 -23.86 42.18
N THR A 135 4.69 -23.79 41.46
CA THR A 135 4.62 -23.30 40.08
C THR A 135 4.76 -21.80 40.01
N HIS A 136 5.58 -21.31 39.08
CA HIS A 136 5.66 -19.87 38.77
C HIS A 136 5.52 -19.67 37.26
N ASN A 137 5.05 -18.49 36.87
CA ASN A 137 4.80 -18.12 35.48
C ASN A 137 5.52 -16.83 35.13
N HIS A 138 5.92 -16.69 33.87
CA HIS A 138 6.47 -15.47 33.31
C HIS A 138 5.41 -14.76 32.45
N SER A 139 5.35 -13.44 32.57
CA SER A 139 4.65 -12.58 31.62
C SER A 139 5.61 -12.19 30.50
N VAL A 140 5.26 -12.47 29.24
CA VAL A 140 6.03 -12.03 28.07
C VAL A 140 5.22 -10.99 27.31
N ALA A 141 5.70 -9.75 27.31
CA ALA A 141 5.14 -8.69 26.48
C ALA A 141 5.72 -8.79 25.06
N ILE A 142 4.88 -9.02 24.05
CA ILE A 142 5.33 -9.10 22.63
C ILE A 142 5.45 -7.70 22.01
N GLY A 143 4.46 -6.84 22.26
CA GLY A 143 4.45 -5.45 21.77
C GLY A 143 3.71 -5.26 20.43
N ALA A 144 3.56 -3.99 20.05
CA ALA A 144 2.93 -3.59 18.79
C ALA A 144 3.97 -3.54 17.67
N HIS A 145 3.54 -3.77 16.43
CA HIS A 145 4.38 -3.59 15.25
C HIS A 145 3.55 -3.06 14.07
N THR A 146 4.22 -2.41 13.13
CA THR A 146 3.61 -1.89 11.90
C THR A 146 4.47 -2.29 10.70
N HIS A 147 3.83 -2.41 9.54
CA HIS A 147 4.50 -2.68 8.28
C HIS A 147 4.27 -1.52 7.32
N ASN A 148 5.25 -1.27 6.47
CA ASN A 148 5.12 -0.34 5.35
C ASN A 148 4.98 -1.16 4.07
N VAL A 149 4.05 -0.77 3.21
CA VAL A 149 3.88 -1.38 1.88
C VAL A 149 4.14 -0.32 0.83
N VAL A 150 5.14 -0.55 -0.03
CA VAL A 150 5.50 0.36 -1.13
C VAL A 150 4.68 -0.03 -2.37
N ILE A 151 3.82 0.88 -2.85
CA ILE A 151 2.93 0.61 -4.00
C ILE A 151 3.64 0.79 -5.36
N GLY A 152 4.54 1.78 -5.45
CA GLY A 152 5.29 2.08 -6.69
C GLY A 152 4.58 3.07 -7.63
N SER A 153 5.20 3.31 -8.80
CA SER A 153 4.67 4.19 -9.85
C SER A 153 3.63 3.47 -10.72
N HIS A 154 2.68 4.24 -11.25
CA HIS A 154 1.72 3.76 -12.25
C HIS A 154 1.38 4.89 -13.24
N GLY A 155 0.71 4.55 -14.34
CA GLY A 155 0.32 5.49 -15.38
C GLY A 155 -1.11 5.27 -15.87
N HIS A 156 -1.56 6.16 -16.74
CA HIS A 156 -2.90 6.14 -17.34
C HIS A 156 -2.80 6.39 -18.83
N THR A 157 -3.67 5.75 -19.62
CA THR A 157 -3.89 6.12 -21.01
C THR A 157 -4.94 7.22 -21.08
N VAL A 158 -4.65 8.28 -21.82
CA VAL A 158 -5.59 9.38 -22.06
C VAL A 158 -5.95 9.39 -23.53
N THR A 159 -7.25 9.41 -23.82
CA THR A 159 -7.79 9.54 -25.17
C THR A 159 -8.50 10.89 -25.28
N VAL A 160 -8.21 11.61 -26.36
CA VAL A 160 -8.89 12.87 -26.70
C VAL A 160 -9.71 12.62 -27.95
N ASP A 161 -11.03 12.68 -27.81
CA ASP A 161 -11.94 12.45 -28.94
C ASP A 161 -11.91 13.62 -29.93
N ALA A 162 -12.25 13.32 -31.19
CA ALA A 162 -12.35 14.32 -32.22
C ALA A 162 -13.48 15.32 -31.90
N ALA A 163 -13.19 16.62 -32.08
CA ALA A 163 -14.16 17.70 -31.89
C ALA A 163 -14.10 18.67 -33.07
N GLY A 164 -15.24 18.96 -33.69
CA GLY A 164 -15.34 19.89 -34.80
C GLY A 164 -16.47 19.56 -35.77
N ASN A 165 -16.57 20.38 -36.82
CA ASN A 165 -17.47 20.18 -37.95
C ASN A 165 -16.72 19.47 -39.11
N ALA A 166 -17.43 19.15 -40.18
CA ALA A 166 -16.84 18.57 -41.39
C ALA A 166 -15.88 19.53 -42.13
N GLU A 167 -16.07 20.84 -41.99
CA GLU A 167 -15.27 21.89 -42.62
C GLU A 167 -14.87 22.97 -41.61
N ASN A 168 -13.69 23.55 -41.79
CA ASN A 168 -13.19 24.69 -41.02
C ASN A 168 -13.63 26.00 -41.69
N THR A 169 -14.72 26.57 -41.15
CA THR A 169 -15.37 27.75 -41.74
C THR A 169 -15.13 29.03 -40.94
N VAL A 170 -15.06 30.16 -41.63
CA VAL A 170 -15.33 31.48 -41.04
C VAL A 170 -16.79 31.88 -41.32
N LYS A 171 -17.34 32.86 -40.59
CA LYS A 171 -18.66 33.41 -40.94
C LYS A 171 -18.67 33.87 -42.39
N ASN A 172 -19.62 33.38 -43.17
CA ASN A 172 -19.71 33.64 -44.61
C ASN A 172 -21.18 33.71 -45.08
N ILE A 173 -21.39 34.21 -46.29
CA ILE A 173 -22.68 34.25 -46.99
C ILE A 173 -22.48 33.63 -48.38
N ALA A 174 -23.39 32.74 -48.77
CA ALA A 174 -23.33 32.09 -50.07
C ALA A 174 -23.72 33.06 -51.19
N LEU A 175 -22.88 33.15 -52.23
CA LEU A 175 -23.13 33.91 -53.44
C LEU A 175 -22.82 33.04 -54.67
N ASN A 176 -23.55 33.26 -55.76
CA ASN A 176 -23.27 32.60 -57.03
C ASN A 176 -22.10 33.28 -57.74
N TYR A 177 -20.98 32.58 -57.89
CA TYR A 177 -19.86 33.04 -58.71
C TYR A 177 -20.19 32.93 -60.20
N ILE A 178 -20.17 34.07 -60.87
CA ILE A 178 -20.36 34.20 -62.32
C ILE A 178 -19.13 34.83 -62.97
N VAL A 179 -18.94 34.56 -64.26
CA VAL A 179 -17.90 35.16 -65.09
C VAL A 179 -18.52 35.66 -66.38
N ARG A 180 -18.05 36.81 -66.87
CA ARG A 180 -18.47 37.37 -68.16
C ARG A 180 -17.74 36.63 -69.29
N LEU A 181 -18.46 36.23 -70.33
CA LEU A 181 -17.93 35.36 -71.40
C LEU A 181 -17.18 36.09 -72.54
N ALA A 182 -17.29 37.42 -72.65
CA ALA A 182 -16.94 38.22 -73.84
C ALA A 182 -15.58 37.94 -74.52
#